data_AF-A0AA97A4W6-F1
#
_entry.id   AF-A0AA97A4W6-F1
#
_cell.length_a   1.000
_cell.length_b   1.000
_cell.length_c   1.000
_cell.angle_alpha   90.00
_cell.angle_beta   90.00
_cell.angle_gamma   90.00
#
_symmetry.space_group_name_H-M   'P 1'
#
loop_
_entity.id
_entity.type
_entity.pdbx_description
1 polymer ?
#
loop_
_entity_poly.entity_id
_entity_poly.type
_entity_poly.pdbx_seq_one_letter_code
_entity_poly.pdbx_strand_id
1 'polypeptide(L)'
;MLTLGFLIYRANHNLYIEDAKNSVESVLGLTQELIAHEKQLALSIALILSENEALKMGYVKNDRKKLYETLQSEIPKLKKYLQIENLEVQLHTKDAKAYVRSWDFEDYGDDLSTFRKGITLLQQSKKPLVSIELGKRLNIKALCPIIEKNEFVGSLEVIINFDEVAQKLSAKKINFVILMDKALLDIGEWMKELPQIDGYVIVSNNCSVGCVNSFMSVASASIMQQGFARSNGALFGFTPLFDIDAKQVGYIGIWFGESLLKESLLLRASLAPHSAPLHVKTLEPAIESSTPQEVLIR
;
A
#
# COMPACT_ATOMS: atom_id res chain seq x y z
N MET A 1 22.07 45.92 -17.13
CA MET A 1 20.80 45.86 -16.37
C MET A 1 19.88 44.75 -16.87
N LEU A 2 19.50 44.69 -18.15
CA LEU A 2 18.66 43.62 -18.72
C LEU A 2 19.26 42.20 -18.59
N THR A 3 20.57 42.04 -18.75
CA THR A 3 21.27 40.75 -18.62
C THR A 3 21.33 40.24 -17.17
N LEU A 4 21.56 41.13 -16.20
CA LEU A 4 21.58 40.79 -14.77
C LEU A 4 20.19 40.42 -14.27
N GLY A 5 19.15 41.15 -14.69
CA GLY A 5 17.76 40.81 -14.39
C GLY A 5 17.32 39.46 -14.96
N PHE A 6 17.73 39.15 -16.20
CA PHE A 6 17.49 37.84 -16.81
C PHE A 6 18.21 36.69 -16.07
N LEU A 7 19.45 36.91 -15.64
CA LEU A 7 20.20 35.91 -14.87
C LEU A 7 19.60 35.67 -13.48
N ILE A 8 19.19 36.72 -12.77
CA ILE A 8 18.50 36.60 -11.47
C ILE A 8 17.15 35.88 -11.63
N TYR A 9 16.38 36.24 -12.66
CA TYR A 9 15.12 35.55 -12.96
C TYR A 9 15.35 34.07 -13.23
N ARG A 10 16.34 33.73 -14.07
CA ARG A 10 16.66 32.33 -14.41
C ARG A 10 17.14 31.54 -13.19
N ALA A 11 17.96 32.14 -12.33
CA ALA A 11 18.42 31.51 -11.09
C ALA A 11 17.25 31.26 -10.11
N ASN A 12 16.41 32.27 -9.87
CA ASN A 12 15.23 32.13 -9.01
C ASN A 12 14.22 31.12 -9.57
N HIS A 13 14.06 31.08 -10.90
CA HIS A 13 13.20 30.10 -11.55
C HIS A 13 13.72 28.68 -11.39
N ASN A 14 15.03 28.46 -11.57
CA ASN A 14 15.64 27.14 -11.39
C ASN A 14 15.51 26.66 -9.93
N LEU A 15 15.77 27.53 -8.95
CA LEU A 15 15.61 27.23 -7.53
C LEU A 15 14.16 26.81 -7.21
N TYR A 16 13.18 27.55 -7.73
CA TYR A 16 11.77 27.20 -7.54
C TYR A 16 11.41 25.82 -8.13
N ILE A 17 11.94 25.48 -9.30
CA ILE A 17 11.71 24.15 -9.92
C ILE A 17 12.36 23.05 -9.09
N GLU A 18 13.54 23.30 -8.53
CA GLU A 18 14.23 22.37 -7.64
C GLU A 18 13.44 22.14 -6.34
N ASP A 19 12.94 23.19 -5.70
CA ASP A 19 12.07 23.09 -4.52
C ASP A 19 10.78 22.29 -4.80
N ALA A 20 10.19 22.51 -5.97
CA ALA A 20 9.00 21.78 -6.41
C ALA A 20 9.30 20.28 -6.56
N LYS A 21 10.42 19.93 -7.20
CA LYS A 21 10.85 18.52 -7.34
C LYS A 21 11.15 17.88 -5.99
N ASN A 22 11.91 18.55 -5.13
CA ASN A 22 12.24 18.07 -3.79
C ASN A 22 10.99 17.81 -2.94
N SER A 23 9.97 18.65 -3.09
CA SER A 23 8.69 18.47 -2.39
C SER A 23 7.91 17.28 -2.94
N VAL A 24 7.87 17.10 -4.26
CA VAL A 24 7.26 15.91 -4.89
C VAL A 24 7.98 14.64 -4.45
N GLU A 25 9.31 14.62 -4.45
CA GLU A 25 10.12 13.50 -3.97
C GLU A 25 9.84 13.18 -2.51
N SER A 26 9.70 14.21 -1.66
CA SER A 26 9.36 14.03 -0.25
C SER A 26 7.99 13.38 -0.06
N VAL A 27 6.98 13.78 -0.86
CA VAL A 27 5.64 13.20 -0.80
C VAL A 27 5.61 11.78 -1.39
N LEU A 28 6.40 11.50 -2.43
CA LEU A 28 6.60 10.15 -2.94
C LEU A 28 7.25 9.26 -1.88
N GLY A 29 8.25 9.78 -1.15
CA GLY A 29 8.86 9.10 0.00
C GLY A 29 7.85 8.76 1.08
N LEU A 30 7.04 9.73 1.51
CA LEU A 30 5.93 9.51 2.44
C LEU A 30 4.96 8.43 1.92
N THR A 31 4.60 8.48 0.65
CA THR A 31 3.69 7.49 0.02
C THR A 31 4.29 6.08 0.09
N GLN A 32 5.58 5.94 -0.19
CA GLN A 32 6.30 4.67 -0.09
C GLN A 32 6.37 4.17 1.36
N GLU A 33 6.60 5.06 2.33
CA GLU A 33 6.58 4.72 3.76
C GLU A 33 5.19 4.23 4.20
N LEU A 34 4.12 4.89 3.76
CA LEU A 34 2.75 4.46 4.03
C LEU A 34 2.47 3.07 3.45
N ILE A 35 2.86 2.81 2.21
CA ILE A 35 2.74 1.48 1.60
C ILE A 35 3.57 0.44 2.35
N ALA A 36 4.78 0.78 2.77
CA ALA A 36 5.64 -0.10 3.55
C ALA A 36 5.02 -0.45 4.92
N HIS A 37 4.40 0.53 5.57
CA HIS A 37 3.63 0.32 6.81
C HIS A 37 2.47 -0.65 6.58
N GLU A 38 1.67 -0.45 5.52
CA GLU A 38 0.58 -1.37 5.19
C GLU A 38 1.10 -2.79 4.89
N LYS A 39 2.24 -2.94 4.20
CA LYS A 39 2.91 -4.24 4.02
C LYS A 39 3.30 -4.89 5.36
N GLN A 40 3.89 -4.13 6.28
CA GLN A 40 4.28 -4.64 7.60
C GLN A 40 3.04 -5.06 8.43
N LEU A 41 1.96 -4.29 8.34
CA LEU A 41 0.69 -4.61 8.99
C LEU A 41 0.09 -5.91 8.43
N ALA A 42 0.00 -6.05 7.10
CA ALA A 42 -0.47 -7.26 6.45
C ALA A 42 0.36 -8.49 6.86
N LEU A 43 1.69 -8.36 6.90
CA LEU A 43 2.59 -9.43 7.32
C LEU A 43 2.38 -9.81 8.78
N SER A 44 2.20 -8.83 9.66
CA SER A 44 1.94 -9.06 11.09
C SER A 44 0.63 -9.85 11.28
N ILE A 45 -0.42 -9.47 10.55
CA ILE A 45 -1.70 -10.19 10.58
C ILE A 45 -1.54 -11.62 10.04
N ALA A 46 -0.79 -11.80 8.94
CA ALA A 46 -0.57 -13.12 8.35
C ALA A 46 0.17 -14.05 9.31
N LEU A 47 1.16 -13.55 10.04
CA LEU A 47 1.89 -14.28 11.09
C LEU A 47 0.99 -14.65 12.28
N ILE A 48 0.16 -13.72 12.75
CA ILE A 48 -0.76 -13.99 13.86
C ILE A 48 -1.77 -15.07 13.46
N LEU A 49 -2.34 -14.97 12.26
CA LEU A 49 -3.30 -15.94 11.77
C LEU A 49 -2.66 -17.30 11.45
N SER A 50 -1.42 -17.35 10.95
CA SER A 50 -0.74 -18.62 10.68
C SER A 50 -0.49 -19.44 11.95
N GLU A 51 -0.34 -18.77 13.09
CA GLU A 51 -0.19 -19.39 14.40
C GLU A 51 -1.52 -19.74 15.10
N ASN A 52 -2.66 -19.44 14.47
CA ASN A 52 -3.96 -19.79 15.04
C ASN A 52 -4.19 -21.31 15.03
N GLU A 53 -4.30 -21.90 16.22
CA GLU A 53 -4.48 -23.36 16.39
C GLU A 53 -5.73 -23.90 15.71
N ALA A 54 -6.84 -23.15 15.67
CA ALA A 54 -8.05 -23.60 14.97
C ALA A 54 -7.83 -23.66 13.45
N LEU A 55 -7.04 -22.73 12.89
CA LEU A 55 -6.63 -22.80 11.49
C LEU A 55 -5.70 -23.98 11.23
N LYS A 56 -4.64 -24.18 12.03
CA LYS A 56 -3.74 -25.34 11.89
C LYS A 56 -4.49 -26.66 11.97
N MET A 57 -5.36 -26.83 12.97
CA MET A 57 -6.17 -28.04 13.12
C MET A 57 -7.19 -28.22 11.98
N GLY A 58 -7.73 -27.14 11.43
CA GLY A 58 -8.58 -27.18 10.24
C GLY A 58 -7.84 -27.73 9.02
N TYR A 59 -6.56 -27.34 8.83
CA TYR A 59 -5.70 -27.91 7.80
C TYR A 59 -5.44 -29.41 8.03
N VAL A 60 -5.02 -29.81 9.24
CA VAL A 60 -4.74 -31.22 9.58
C VAL A 60 -5.94 -32.13 9.34
N LYS A 61 -7.14 -31.63 9.66
CA LYS A 61 -8.40 -32.39 9.52
C LYS A 61 -9.02 -32.29 8.13
N ASN A 62 -8.43 -31.51 7.22
CA ASN A 62 -9.02 -31.15 5.92
C ASN A 62 -10.45 -30.58 6.04
N ASP A 63 -10.71 -29.82 7.12
CA ASP A 63 -12.04 -29.28 7.43
C ASP A 63 -12.17 -27.84 6.90
N ARG A 64 -12.53 -27.72 5.61
CA ARG A 64 -12.76 -26.43 4.94
C ARG A 64 -13.76 -25.55 5.67
N LYS A 65 -14.84 -26.15 6.19
CA LYS A 65 -15.91 -25.42 6.88
C LYS A 65 -15.37 -24.81 8.17
N LYS A 66 -14.62 -25.58 8.96
CA LYS A 66 -14.01 -25.08 10.19
C LYS A 66 -13.01 -23.96 9.92
N LEU A 67 -12.21 -24.07 8.87
CA LEU A 67 -11.30 -23.00 8.44
C LEU A 67 -12.06 -21.71 8.12
N TYR A 68 -13.13 -21.80 7.33
CA TYR A 68 -13.97 -20.66 6.98
C TYR A 68 -14.62 -20.02 8.21
N GLU A 69 -15.25 -20.81 9.08
CA GLU A 69 -15.85 -20.33 10.33
C GLU A 69 -14.83 -19.62 11.24
N THR A 70 -13.59 -20.13 11.26
CA THR A 70 -12.49 -19.51 12.02
C THR A 70 -12.15 -18.14 11.42
N LEU A 71 -12.02 -18.02 10.09
CA LEU A 71 -11.79 -16.73 9.44
C LEU A 71 -12.95 -15.73 9.67
N GLN A 72 -14.21 -16.19 9.61
CA GLN A 72 -15.38 -15.35 9.88
C GLN A 72 -15.42 -14.83 11.33
N SER A 73 -14.81 -15.54 12.28
CA SER A 73 -14.69 -15.11 13.68
C SER A 73 -13.53 -14.13 13.89
N GLU A 74 -12.38 -14.38 13.27
CA GLU A 74 -11.15 -13.63 13.53
C GLU A 74 -11.05 -12.31 12.74
N ILE A 75 -11.44 -12.31 11.46
CA ILE A 75 -11.31 -11.14 10.59
C ILE A 75 -12.08 -9.92 11.14
N PRO A 76 -13.35 -10.03 11.57
CA PRO A 76 -14.08 -8.87 12.11
C PRO A 76 -13.42 -8.28 13.38
N LYS A 77 -12.81 -9.13 14.23
CA LYS A 77 -12.08 -8.66 15.42
C LYS A 77 -10.86 -7.86 14.99
N LEU A 78 -10.05 -8.39 14.07
CA LEU A 78 -8.88 -7.72 13.54
C LEU A 78 -9.24 -6.39 12.90
N LYS A 79 -10.25 -6.36 12.02
CA LYS A 79 -10.77 -5.13 11.40
C LYS A 79 -11.16 -4.09 12.45
N LYS A 80 -11.90 -4.49 13.49
CA LYS A 80 -12.34 -3.60 14.57
C LYS A 80 -11.17 -3.02 15.36
N TYR A 81 -10.23 -3.86 15.82
CA TYR A 81 -9.13 -3.41 16.69
C TYR A 81 -8.07 -2.61 15.94
N LEU A 82 -7.78 -3.00 14.70
CA LEU A 82 -6.75 -2.37 13.89
C LEU A 82 -7.30 -1.22 13.02
N GLN A 83 -8.62 -0.99 13.02
CA GLN A 83 -9.30 -0.01 12.16
C GLN A 83 -8.98 -0.20 10.68
N ILE A 84 -9.05 -1.44 10.22
CA ILE A 84 -8.83 -1.79 8.80
C ILE A 84 -10.19 -2.10 8.17
N GLU A 85 -10.58 -1.34 7.16
CA GLU A 85 -11.85 -1.58 6.44
C GLU A 85 -11.74 -2.82 5.54
N ASN A 86 -10.69 -2.86 4.72
CA ASN A 86 -10.45 -3.90 3.72
C ASN A 86 -9.35 -4.87 4.17
N LEU A 87 -9.80 -6.01 4.69
CA LEU A 87 -8.97 -7.14 5.09
C LEU A 87 -9.65 -8.42 4.61
N GLU A 88 -8.98 -9.14 3.73
CA GLU A 88 -9.40 -10.43 3.21
C GLU A 88 -8.30 -11.46 3.47
N VAL A 89 -8.71 -12.72 3.63
CA VAL A 89 -7.78 -13.83 3.86
C VAL A 89 -8.11 -14.96 2.91
N GLN A 90 -7.09 -15.45 2.21
CA GLN A 90 -7.17 -16.63 1.37
C GLN A 90 -6.25 -17.73 1.92
N LEU A 91 -6.78 -18.95 1.99
CA LEU A 91 -6.07 -20.15 2.37
C LEU A 91 -5.73 -20.95 1.12
N HIS A 92 -4.56 -21.57 1.11
CA HIS A 92 -4.06 -22.37 0.00
C HIS A 92 -3.70 -23.78 0.44
N THR A 93 -3.96 -24.75 -0.41
CA THR A 93 -3.47 -26.12 -0.21
C THR A 93 -1.95 -26.18 -0.31
N LYS A 94 -1.36 -27.29 0.15
CA LYS A 94 0.07 -27.58 -0.04
C LYS A 94 0.50 -27.54 -1.52
N ASP A 95 -0.43 -27.78 -2.44
CA ASP A 95 -0.24 -27.82 -3.89
C ASP A 95 -0.60 -26.49 -4.58
N ALA A 96 -0.60 -25.37 -3.84
CA ALA A 96 -0.87 -24.02 -4.37
C ALA A 96 -2.26 -23.83 -5.01
N LYS A 97 -3.28 -24.55 -4.53
CA LYS A 97 -4.67 -24.33 -4.96
C LYS A 97 -5.43 -23.43 -3.99
N ALA A 98 -6.34 -22.62 -4.51
CA ALA A 98 -7.29 -21.88 -3.68
C ALA A 98 -8.12 -22.86 -2.83
N TYR A 99 -8.12 -22.70 -1.51
CA TYR A 99 -8.73 -23.65 -0.58
C TYR A 99 -9.94 -23.08 0.15
N VAL A 100 -9.79 -21.90 0.75
CA VAL A 100 -10.86 -21.14 1.39
C VAL A 100 -10.60 -19.66 1.15
N ARG A 101 -11.61 -18.90 0.74
CA ARG A 101 -11.57 -17.44 0.65
C ARG A 101 -12.51 -16.88 1.69
N SER A 102 -12.06 -15.87 2.43
CA SER A 102 -12.88 -15.28 3.50
C SER A 102 -14.13 -14.56 2.97
N TRP A 103 -14.16 -14.23 1.67
CA TRP A 103 -15.28 -13.54 1.03
C TRP A 103 -16.21 -14.46 0.23
N ASP A 104 -15.75 -15.66 -0.14
CA ASP A 104 -16.54 -16.62 -0.91
C ASP A 104 -16.10 -18.06 -0.58
N PHE A 105 -16.95 -18.79 0.14
CA PHE A 105 -16.65 -20.17 0.56
C PHE A 105 -16.72 -21.18 -0.60
N GLU A 106 -17.56 -20.90 -1.60
CA GLU A 106 -17.83 -21.79 -2.73
C GLU A 106 -16.83 -21.62 -3.88
N ASP A 107 -16.13 -20.49 -3.93
CA ASP A 107 -15.01 -20.28 -4.85
C ASP A 107 -13.73 -20.95 -4.31
N TYR A 108 -13.36 -22.12 -4.87
CA TYR A 108 -12.15 -22.88 -4.54
C TYR A 108 -11.65 -23.74 -5.71
N GLY A 109 -10.43 -24.27 -5.59
CA GLY A 109 -9.86 -25.24 -6.52
C GLY A 109 -9.00 -24.66 -7.63
N ASP A 110 -9.05 -23.34 -7.86
CA ASP A 110 -8.17 -22.62 -8.80
C ASP A 110 -6.71 -22.98 -8.54
N ASP A 111 -5.99 -23.38 -9.60
CA ASP A 111 -4.54 -23.57 -9.54
C ASP A 111 -3.86 -22.20 -9.67
N LEU A 112 -3.17 -21.80 -8.60
CA LEU A 112 -2.54 -20.49 -8.50
C LEU A 112 -1.06 -20.53 -8.89
N SER A 113 -0.48 -21.72 -9.04
CA SER A 113 0.98 -21.90 -9.25
C SER A 113 1.49 -21.28 -10.55
N THR A 114 0.62 -21.10 -11.54
CA THR A 114 0.98 -20.59 -12.87
C THR A 114 1.15 -19.07 -12.91
N PHE A 115 0.44 -18.34 -12.05
CA PHE A 115 0.42 -16.86 -12.07
C PHE A 115 0.69 -16.18 -10.72
N ARG A 116 0.64 -16.91 -9.59
CA ARG A 116 0.94 -16.38 -8.24
C ARG A 116 2.35 -16.76 -7.81
N LYS A 117 3.33 -15.98 -8.25
CA LYS A 117 4.76 -16.18 -7.97
C LYS A 117 5.08 -16.17 -6.47
N GLY A 118 4.38 -15.35 -5.69
CA GLY A 118 4.51 -15.32 -4.23
C GLY A 118 4.23 -16.66 -3.57
N ILE A 119 3.23 -17.40 -4.04
CA ILE A 119 2.90 -18.73 -3.50
C ILE A 119 4.04 -19.71 -3.80
N THR A 120 4.58 -19.70 -5.02
CA THR A 120 5.72 -20.54 -5.39
C THR A 120 6.97 -20.21 -4.56
N LEU A 121 7.29 -18.93 -4.39
CA LEU A 121 8.45 -18.50 -3.60
C LEU A 121 8.29 -18.89 -2.12
N LEU A 122 7.08 -18.76 -1.57
CA LEU A 122 6.77 -19.21 -0.21
C LEU A 122 6.93 -20.73 -0.07
N GLN A 123 6.45 -21.51 -1.05
CA GLN A 123 6.59 -22.96 -1.01
C GLN A 123 8.05 -23.41 -1.04
N GLN A 124 8.91 -22.72 -1.79
CA GLN A 124 10.34 -23.02 -1.87
C GLN A 124 11.10 -22.59 -0.62
N SER A 125 10.87 -21.36 -0.15
CA SER A 125 11.61 -20.77 0.96
C SER A 125 11.10 -21.19 2.34
N LYS A 126 9.81 -21.56 2.43
CA LYS A 126 9.07 -21.76 3.68
C LYS A 126 9.19 -20.56 4.64
N LYS A 127 9.28 -19.35 4.07
CA LYS A 127 9.38 -18.10 4.82
C LYS A 127 8.17 -17.21 4.54
N PRO A 128 7.70 -16.45 5.55
CA PRO A 128 6.75 -15.39 5.33
C PRO A 128 7.29 -14.35 4.35
N LEU A 129 6.43 -13.80 3.51
CA LEU A 129 6.79 -12.78 2.54
C LEU A 129 5.65 -11.79 2.34
N VAL A 130 5.96 -10.57 1.90
CA VAL A 130 4.96 -9.55 1.59
C VAL A 130 5.39 -8.73 0.40
N SER A 131 4.46 -8.47 -0.52
CA SER A 131 4.72 -7.67 -1.71
C SER A 131 3.44 -7.03 -2.22
N ILE A 132 3.56 -6.18 -3.23
CA ILE A 132 2.44 -5.89 -4.11
C ILE A 132 2.51 -6.94 -5.21
N GLU A 133 1.42 -7.63 -5.47
CA GLU A 133 1.44 -8.73 -6.42
C GLU A 133 0.14 -8.77 -7.22
N LEU A 134 0.27 -9.05 -8.51
CA LEU A 134 -0.86 -9.21 -9.41
C LEU A 134 -1.48 -10.61 -9.25
N GLY A 135 -2.79 -10.65 -9.07
CA GLY A 135 -3.63 -11.82 -9.34
C GLY A 135 -4.83 -11.34 -10.14
N LYS A 136 -6.03 -11.85 -9.85
CA LYS A 136 -7.29 -11.28 -10.37
C LYS A 136 -7.42 -9.78 -10.03
N ARG A 137 -6.78 -9.34 -8.93
CA ARG A 137 -6.62 -7.94 -8.49
C ARG A 137 -5.14 -7.62 -8.19
N LEU A 138 -4.75 -6.35 -8.31
CA LEU A 138 -3.47 -5.81 -7.87
C LEU A 138 -3.61 -5.17 -6.48
N ASN A 139 -2.92 -5.72 -5.47
CA ASN A 139 -3.07 -5.33 -4.06
C ASN A 139 -1.79 -5.66 -3.29
N ILE A 140 -1.72 -5.25 -2.02
CA ILE A 140 -0.71 -5.73 -1.08
C ILE A 140 -1.13 -7.12 -0.60
N LYS A 141 -0.21 -8.08 -0.69
CA LYS A 141 -0.44 -9.48 -0.32
C LYS A 141 0.69 -9.96 0.58
N ALA A 142 0.35 -10.41 1.77
CA ALA A 142 1.28 -11.01 2.73
C ALA A 142 0.98 -12.50 2.87
N LEU A 143 1.99 -13.32 2.65
CA LEU A 143 1.92 -14.76 2.54
C LEU A 143 2.69 -15.38 3.70
N CYS A 144 2.09 -16.36 4.39
CA CYS A 144 2.70 -17.07 5.50
C CYS A 144 2.49 -18.59 5.38
N PRO A 145 3.53 -19.43 5.57
CA PRO A 145 3.35 -20.87 5.54
C PRO A 145 2.59 -21.34 6.78
N ILE A 146 1.72 -22.33 6.61
CA ILE A 146 1.12 -23.04 7.74
C ILE A 146 1.96 -24.30 7.97
N ILE A 147 2.62 -24.36 9.13
CA ILE A 147 3.49 -25.46 9.53
C ILE A 147 2.89 -26.12 10.77
N GLU A 148 2.70 -27.43 10.71
CA GLU A 148 2.25 -28.24 11.84
C GLU A 148 3.20 -29.42 12.01
N LYS A 149 3.74 -29.63 13.22
CA LYS A 149 4.74 -30.70 13.50
C LYS A 149 5.90 -30.73 12.49
N ASN A 150 6.42 -29.56 12.13
CA ASN A 150 7.46 -29.35 11.12
C ASN A 150 7.07 -29.74 9.68
N GLU A 151 5.81 -30.03 9.40
CA GLU A 151 5.29 -30.29 8.06
C GLU A 151 4.56 -29.06 7.50
N PHE A 152 4.82 -28.74 6.24
CA PHE A 152 4.08 -27.71 5.51
C PHE A 152 2.73 -28.26 5.05
N VAL A 153 1.65 -27.80 5.68
CA VAL A 153 0.28 -28.29 5.41
C VAL A 153 -0.50 -27.38 4.44
N GLY A 154 -0.03 -26.15 4.23
CA GLY A 154 -0.65 -25.17 3.36
C GLY A 154 -0.07 -23.77 3.55
N SER A 155 -0.72 -22.75 3.01
CA SER A 155 -0.32 -21.36 3.25
C SER A 155 -1.52 -20.44 3.42
N LEU A 156 -1.29 -19.30 4.05
CA LEU A 156 -2.28 -18.25 4.26
C LEU A 156 -1.80 -16.98 3.57
N GLU A 157 -2.71 -16.27 2.91
CA GLU A 157 -2.50 -14.98 2.28
C GLU A 157 -3.46 -13.95 2.89
N VAL A 158 -2.90 -12.88 3.45
CA VAL A 158 -3.62 -11.66 3.84
C VAL A 158 -3.57 -10.69 2.68
N ILE A 159 -4.74 -10.18 2.29
CA ILE A 159 -4.90 -9.25 1.17
C ILE A 159 -5.47 -7.94 1.73
N ILE A 160 -4.75 -6.84 1.46
CA ILE A 160 -5.22 -5.48 1.79
C ILE A 160 -5.09 -4.58 0.55
N ASN A 161 -6.02 -3.64 0.44
CA ASN A 161 -6.04 -2.65 -0.63
C ASN A 161 -5.19 -1.42 -0.28
N PHE A 162 -5.13 -0.45 -1.19
CA PHE A 162 -4.41 0.80 -1.01
C PHE A 162 -5.26 1.91 -0.36
N ASP A 163 -6.48 1.60 0.08
CA ASP A 163 -7.46 2.60 0.53
C ASP A 163 -6.95 3.38 1.75
N GLU A 164 -6.29 2.72 2.70
CA GLU A 164 -5.72 3.36 3.89
C GLU A 164 -4.62 4.37 3.53
N VAL A 165 -3.77 4.03 2.55
CA VAL A 165 -2.76 4.96 2.00
C VAL A 165 -3.45 6.16 1.36
N ALA A 166 -4.49 5.88 0.57
CA ALA A 166 -5.27 6.90 -0.14
C ALA A 166 -5.96 7.86 0.86
N GLN A 167 -6.52 7.35 1.96
CA GLN A 167 -7.14 8.13 3.04
C GLN A 167 -6.11 8.99 3.79
N LYS A 168 -4.97 8.41 4.20
CA LYS A 168 -3.89 9.14 4.89
C LYS A 168 -3.32 10.28 4.05
N LEU A 169 -3.16 10.09 2.75
CA LEU A 169 -2.72 11.14 1.83
C LEU A 169 -3.81 12.20 1.61
N SER A 170 -5.07 11.78 1.47
CA SER A 170 -6.21 12.71 1.33
C SER A 170 -6.33 13.66 2.53
N ALA A 171 -6.12 13.15 3.75
CA ALA A 171 -6.10 13.96 4.97
C ALA A 171 -5.02 15.06 4.96
N LYS A 172 -3.96 14.88 4.16
CA LYS A 172 -2.90 15.87 3.93
C LYS A 172 -3.12 16.71 2.66
N LYS A 173 -4.31 16.63 2.04
CA LYS A 173 -4.69 17.28 0.77
C LYS A 173 -3.83 16.82 -0.41
N ILE A 174 -3.35 15.57 -0.36
CA ILE A 174 -2.54 14.94 -1.40
C ILE A 174 -3.41 13.90 -2.09
N ASN A 175 -3.54 14.03 -3.40
CA ASN A 175 -4.23 13.07 -4.22
C ASN A 175 -3.29 11.93 -4.60
N PHE A 176 -3.85 10.73 -4.74
CA PHE A 176 -3.12 9.47 -4.91
C PHE A 176 -3.82 8.59 -5.93
N VAL A 177 -3.03 7.88 -6.73
CA VAL A 177 -3.51 6.88 -7.68
C VAL A 177 -2.52 5.73 -7.85
N ILE A 178 -3.05 4.50 -7.96
CA ILE A 178 -2.33 3.33 -8.45
C ILE A 178 -2.76 3.06 -9.88
N LEU A 179 -1.79 3.07 -10.78
CA LEU A 179 -1.94 2.73 -12.18
C LEU A 179 -1.31 1.35 -12.43
N MET A 180 -2.02 0.49 -13.16
CA MET A 180 -1.50 -0.79 -13.66
C MET A 180 -1.43 -0.77 -15.19
N ASP A 181 -0.40 -1.33 -15.79
CA ASP A 181 -0.31 -1.49 -17.24
C ASP A 181 -1.47 -2.36 -17.78
N LYS A 182 -2.16 -1.88 -18.83
CA LYS A 182 -3.26 -2.60 -19.48
C LYS A 182 -2.84 -3.95 -20.06
N ALA A 183 -1.57 -4.11 -20.43
CA ALA A 183 -1.03 -5.37 -20.92
C ALA A 183 -1.15 -6.51 -19.87
N LEU A 184 -1.47 -6.18 -18.62
CA LEU A 184 -1.63 -7.14 -17.52
C LEU A 184 -3.10 -7.53 -17.25
N LEU A 185 -4.07 -7.02 -18.02
CA LEU A 185 -5.51 -7.28 -17.83
C LEU A 185 -5.92 -8.75 -18.06
N ASP A 186 -5.12 -9.53 -18.79
CA ASP A 186 -5.37 -10.97 -18.95
C ASP A 186 -5.23 -11.72 -17.62
N ILE A 187 -4.30 -11.27 -16.75
CA ILE A 187 -4.13 -11.79 -15.39
C ILE A 187 -5.08 -11.05 -14.42
N GLY A 188 -5.17 -9.73 -14.56
CA GLY A 188 -5.99 -8.82 -13.77
C GLY A 188 -7.47 -8.81 -14.15
N GLU A 189 -8.10 -9.98 -14.25
CA GLU A 189 -9.45 -10.15 -14.82
C GLU A 189 -10.50 -9.23 -14.17
N TRP A 190 -10.45 -9.03 -12.85
CA TRP A 190 -11.43 -8.20 -12.13
C TRP A 190 -11.22 -6.70 -12.30
N MET A 191 -10.18 -6.31 -13.04
CA MET A 191 -9.84 -4.91 -13.29
C MET A 191 -10.25 -4.44 -14.70
N LYS A 192 -10.85 -5.32 -15.53
CA LYS A 192 -11.28 -4.99 -16.90
C LYS A 192 -12.32 -3.86 -16.94
N GLU A 193 -13.23 -3.84 -15.97
CA GLU A 193 -14.31 -2.86 -15.85
C GLU A 193 -13.88 -1.56 -15.15
N LEU A 194 -12.65 -1.50 -14.61
CA LEU A 194 -12.16 -0.29 -13.94
C LEU A 194 -11.87 0.83 -14.95
N PRO A 195 -11.94 2.10 -14.54
CA PRO A 195 -11.58 3.23 -15.41
C PRO A 195 -10.18 3.07 -16.00
N GLN A 196 -10.08 3.30 -17.31
CA GLN A 196 -8.88 3.10 -18.09
C GLN A 196 -8.38 4.42 -18.68
N ILE A 197 -7.06 4.57 -18.73
CA ILE A 197 -6.37 5.79 -19.13
C ILE A 197 -5.20 5.41 -20.03
N ASP A 198 -5.25 5.78 -21.30
CA ASP A 198 -4.11 5.61 -22.20
C ASP A 198 -3.62 4.14 -22.21
N GLY A 199 -2.42 3.85 -21.72
CA GLY A 199 -1.88 2.48 -21.52
C GLY A 199 -2.13 1.83 -20.15
N TYR A 200 -2.94 2.44 -19.27
CA TYR A 200 -3.08 2.06 -17.86
C TYR A 200 -4.53 1.87 -17.39
N VAL A 201 -4.69 1.15 -16.29
CA VAL A 201 -5.93 0.92 -15.54
C VAL A 201 -5.80 1.59 -14.18
N ILE A 202 -6.82 2.33 -13.74
CA ILE A 202 -6.88 2.92 -12.40
C ILE A 202 -7.32 1.85 -11.40
N VAL A 203 -6.39 1.37 -10.59
CA VAL A 203 -6.65 0.30 -9.61
C VAL A 203 -7.20 0.84 -8.30
N SER A 204 -6.64 1.95 -7.82
CA SER A 204 -7.07 2.62 -6.59
C SER A 204 -6.77 4.10 -6.69
N ASN A 205 -7.64 4.94 -6.12
CA ASN A 205 -7.43 6.38 -6.01
C ASN A 205 -8.26 6.96 -4.87
N ASN A 206 -7.90 8.14 -4.36
CA ASN A 206 -8.70 8.89 -3.37
C ASN A 206 -9.54 10.02 -3.99
N CYS A 207 -9.78 9.99 -5.30
CA CYS A 207 -10.30 11.13 -6.05
C CYS A 207 -11.72 10.91 -6.57
N SER A 208 -12.50 11.99 -6.57
CA SER A 208 -13.75 12.04 -7.33
C SER A 208 -13.45 12.06 -8.84
N VAL A 209 -14.45 11.74 -9.67
CA VAL A 209 -14.32 11.68 -11.14
C VAL A 209 -13.70 12.96 -11.72
N GLY A 210 -14.04 14.14 -11.21
CA GLY A 210 -13.46 15.42 -11.67
C GLY A 210 -11.97 15.58 -11.32
N CYS A 211 -11.53 15.06 -10.17
CA CYS A 211 -10.12 15.07 -9.77
C CYS A 211 -9.28 14.16 -10.67
N VAL A 212 -9.82 12.99 -11.05
CA VAL A 212 -9.19 12.08 -12.02
C VAL A 212 -9.01 12.77 -13.36
N ASN A 213 -10.00 13.51 -13.88
CA ASN A 213 -9.86 14.21 -15.17
C ASN A 213 -8.75 15.28 -15.19
N SER A 214 -8.49 15.97 -14.08
CA SER A 214 -7.35 16.89 -13.98
C SER A 214 -6.01 16.15 -14.07
N PHE A 215 -5.90 15.00 -13.40
CA PHE A 215 -4.76 14.11 -13.53
C PHE A 215 -4.58 13.59 -14.97
N MET A 216 -5.68 13.21 -15.62
CA MET A 216 -5.72 12.73 -17.01
C MET A 216 -5.10 13.69 -18.00
N SER A 217 -5.31 14.99 -17.80
CA SER A 217 -4.78 16.02 -18.71
C SER A 217 -3.24 16.11 -18.70
N VAL A 218 -2.58 15.50 -17.70
CA VAL A 218 -1.13 15.57 -17.46
C VAL A 218 -0.46 14.21 -17.58
N ALA A 219 -1.14 13.12 -17.22
CA ALA A 219 -0.56 11.79 -17.14
C ALA A 219 -0.36 11.15 -18.54
N SER A 220 0.80 11.42 -19.16
CA SER A 220 1.28 10.71 -20.36
C SER A 220 2.42 9.75 -20.01
N ALA A 221 2.66 8.75 -20.87
CA ALA A 221 3.79 7.81 -20.69
C ALA A 221 5.14 8.52 -20.53
N SER A 222 5.42 9.56 -21.32
CA SER A 222 6.66 10.34 -21.22
C SER A 222 6.78 11.07 -19.87
N ILE A 223 5.68 11.61 -19.35
CA ILE A 223 5.68 12.34 -18.08
C ILE A 223 5.85 11.37 -16.91
N MET A 224 5.18 10.22 -16.95
CA MET A 224 5.34 9.18 -15.92
C MET A 224 6.78 8.66 -15.86
N GLN A 225 7.45 8.52 -17.01
CA GLN A 225 8.88 8.17 -17.07
C GLN A 225 9.78 9.29 -16.54
N GLN A 226 9.44 10.55 -16.77
CA GLN A 226 10.18 11.70 -16.22
C GLN A 226 9.98 11.87 -14.71
N GLY A 227 8.90 11.32 -14.14
CA GLY A 227 8.64 11.29 -12.70
C GLY A 227 8.05 12.58 -12.11
N PHE A 228 8.03 13.68 -12.86
CA PHE A 228 7.57 14.99 -12.38
C PHE A 228 6.84 15.78 -13.47
N ALA A 229 5.74 16.44 -13.10
CA ALA A 229 5.05 17.40 -13.94
C ALA A 229 4.49 18.57 -13.13
N ARG A 230 4.24 19.69 -13.81
CA ARG A 230 3.57 20.86 -13.25
C ARG A 230 2.49 21.31 -14.21
N SER A 231 1.27 21.50 -13.70
CA SER A 231 0.14 21.98 -14.51
C SER A 231 -0.90 22.64 -13.61
N ASN A 232 -1.47 23.76 -14.07
CA ASN A 232 -2.60 24.44 -13.43
C ASN A 232 -2.44 24.71 -11.92
N GLY A 233 -1.23 25.09 -11.48
CA GLY A 233 -0.97 25.36 -10.06
C GLY A 233 -0.85 24.12 -9.18
N ALA A 234 -0.70 22.93 -9.78
CA ALA A 234 -0.48 21.66 -9.09
C ALA A 234 0.83 21.01 -9.55
N LEU A 235 1.41 20.25 -8.63
CA LEU A 235 2.58 19.42 -8.85
C LEU A 235 2.18 17.96 -8.90
N PHE A 236 2.80 17.22 -9.81
CA PHE A 236 2.54 15.81 -10.06
C PHE A 236 3.83 15.03 -9.89
N GLY A 237 3.75 13.90 -9.19
CA GLY A 237 4.84 12.97 -8.98
C GLY A 237 4.48 11.56 -9.41
N PHE A 238 5.43 10.87 -10.01
CA PHE A 238 5.26 9.49 -10.44
C PHE A 238 6.46 8.65 -10.04
N THR A 239 6.20 7.46 -9.52
CA THR A 239 7.24 6.46 -9.26
C THR A 239 6.79 5.10 -9.79
N PRO A 240 7.68 4.29 -10.41
CA PRO A 240 7.31 2.97 -10.88
C PRO A 240 6.78 2.07 -9.76
N LEU A 241 5.76 1.30 -10.07
CA LEU A 241 5.23 0.25 -9.19
C LEU A 241 5.77 -1.10 -9.61
N PHE A 242 6.41 -1.81 -8.69
CA PHE A 242 7.00 -3.12 -8.93
C PHE A 242 6.25 -4.23 -8.22
N ASP A 243 6.19 -5.40 -8.86
CA ASP A 243 5.71 -6.64 -8.25
C ASP A 243 6.81 -7.38 -7.47
N ILE A 244 6.50 -8.61 -7.04
CA ILE A 244 7.41 -9.47 -6.29
C ILE A 244 8.68 -9.89 -7.05
N ASP A 245 8.65 -9.91 -8.39
CA ASP A 245 9.78 -10.27 -9.25
C ASP A 245 10.60 -9.02 -9.66
N ALA A 246 10.35 -7.88 -9.00
CA ALA A 246 10.88 -6.57 -9.38
C ALA A 246 10.52 -6.17 -10.83
N LYS A 247 9.46 -6.76 -11.40
CA LYS A 247 8.91 -6.36 -12.68
C LYS A 247 8.04 -5.13 -12.47
N GLN A 248 8.24 -4.12 -13.30
CA GLN A 248 7.36 -2.96 -13.29
C GLN A 248 5.96 -3.38 -13.79
N VAL A 249 4.95 -3.15 -12.96
CA VAL A 249 3.55 -3.45 -13.26
C VAL A 249 2.70 -2.20 -13.47
N GLY A 250 3.26 -1.02 -13.21
CA GLY A 250 2.62 0.26 -13.48
C GLY A 250 3.30 1.41 -12.75
N TYR A 251 2.51 2.33 -12.20
CA TYR A 251 3.00 3.54 -11.53
C TYR A 251 2.16 3.88 -10.29
N ILE A 252 2.81 4.49 -9.31
CA ILE A 252 2.17 5.24 -8.25
C ILE A 252 2.21 6.71 -8.66
N GLY A 253 1.05 7.36 -8.69
CA GLY A 253 0.91 8.78 -8.97
C GLY A 253 0.44 9.55 -7.74
N ILE A 254 1.00 10.74 -7.56
CA ILE A 254 0.55 11.71 -6.55
C ILE A 254 0.38 13.09 -7.18
N TRP A 255 -0.51 13.91 -6.63
CA TRP A 255 -0.55 15.33 -6.98
C TRP A 255 -1.18 16.18 -5.90
N PHE A 256 -0.71 17.42 -5.81
CA PHE A 256 -1.12 18.36 -4.78
C PHE A 256 -0.88 19.80 -5.24
N GLY A 257 -1.58 20.75 -4.64
CA GLY A 257 -1.48 22.17 -5.01
C GLY A 257 -0.11 22.77 -4.65
N GLU A 258 0.41 23.64 -5.50
CA GLU A 258 1.68 24.36 -5.26
C GLU A 258 1.66 25.20 -3.98
N SER A 259 0.48 25.56 -3.47
CA SER A 259 0.33 26.24 -2.18
C SER A 259 0.94 25.45 -1.02
N LEU A 260 0.97 24.12 -1.10
CA LEU A 260 1.59 23.24 -0.09
C LEU A 260 3.13 23.32 -0.09
N LEU A 261 3.76 23.85 -1.15
CA LEU A 261 5.21 24.09 -1.17
C LEU A 261 5.65 25.10 -0.12
N LYS A 262 4.81 26.09 0.20
CA LYS A 262 5.10 27.12 1.21
C LYS A 262 5.00 26.59 2.64
N GLU A 263 4.43 25.40 2.82
CA GLU A 263 4.30 24.68 4.09
C GLU A 263 5.35 23.56 4.23
N SER A 264 6.31 23.44 3.30
CA SER A 264 7.25 22.32 3.13
C SER A 264 8.18 22.00 4.32
N LEU A 265 8.17 22.80 5.39
CA LEU A 265 8.82 22.45 6.66
C LEU A 265 7.94 21.58 7.59
N LEU A 266 6.61 21.60 7.43
CA LEU A 266 5.66 20.89 8.29
C LEU A 266 5.35 19.45 7.85
N LEU A 267 5.55 19.12 6.57
CA LEU A 267 5.36 17.76 6.06
C LEU A 267 6.36 16.75 6.66
N ARG A 268 7.56 17.20 7.03
CA ARG A 268 8.56 16.40 7.77
C ARG A 268 8.13 16.09 9.21
N ALA A 269 7.24 16.88 9.80
CA ALA A 269 6.91 16.82 11.24
C ALA A 269 5.68 15.96 11.59
N SER A 270 5.00 15.34 10.61
CA SER A 270 3.79 14.55 10.86
C SER A 270 3.87 13.12 10.34
N LEU A 271 4.96 12.43 10.70
CA LEU A 271 5.01 10.96 10.78
C LEU A 271 4.53 10.47 12.16
N ALA A 272 3.50 11.11 12.72
CA ALA A 272 2.81 10.56 13.87
C ALA A 272 1.84 9.48 13.35
N PRO A 273 2.01 8.20 13.71
CA PRO A 273 1.04 7.18 13.38
C PRO A 273 -0.19 7.41 14.26
N HIS A 274 -1.28 7.93 13.71
CA HIS A 274 -2.54 8.03 14.47
C HIS A 274 -3.71 7.58 13.61
N SER A 275 -3.87 6.25 13.51
CA SER A 275 -5.17 5.67 13.79
C SER A 275 -5.15 5.27 15.27
N ALA A 276 -5.82 6.04 16.13
CA ALA A 276 -5.87 5.74 17.56
C ALA A 276 -6.74 4.49 17.76
N PRO A 277 -6.21 3.33 18.20
CA PRO A 277 -6.98 2.10 18.27
C PRO A 277 -8.18 2.25 19.21
N LEU A 278 -9.41 2.09 18.70
CA LEU A 278 -10.60 2.06 19.55
C LEU A 278 -10.52 0.88 20.51
N HIS A 279 -10.70 1.15 21.81
CA HIS A 279 -10.60 0.22 22.95
C HIS A 279 -9.17 -0.17 23.38
N VAL A 280 -8.13 0.51 22.89
CA VAL A 280 -6.79 0.44 23.50
C VAL A 280 -6.58 1.69 24.35
N LYS A 281 -6.36 1.49 25.65
CA LYS A 281 -5.87 2.57 26.52
C LYS A 281 -4.40 2.76 26.19
N THR A 282 -4.08 3.75 25.36
CA THR A 282 -2.68 4.15 25.14
C THR A 282 -2.14 4.73 26.44
N LEU A 283 -1.25 3.99 27.09
CA LEU A 283 -0.50 4.49 28.23
C LEU A 283 0.74 5.19 27.69
N GLU A 284 0.66 6.49 27.45
CA GLU A 284 1.86 7.28 27.24
C GLU A 284 2.60 7.45 28.58
N PRO A 285 3.92 7.31 28.63
CA PRO A 285 4.66 7.65 29.84
C PRO A 285 4.40 9.12 30.16
N ALA A 286 3.93 9.40 31.39
CA ALA A 286 3.79 10.76 31.87
C ALA A 286 5.18 11.40 31.85
N ILE A 287 5.42 12.30 30.90
CA ILE A 287 6.59 13.16 30.94
C ILE A 287 6.33 14.11 32.12
N GLU A 288 6.91 13.81 33.29
CA GLU A 288 6.97 14.77 34.37
C GLU A 288 7.62 16.04 33.82
N SER A 289 6.94 17.17 33.98
CA SER A 289 7.48 18.47 33.67
C SER A 289 8.74 18.69 34.53
N SER A 290 9.92 18.44 33.99
CA SER A 290 11.16 18.84 34.63
C SER A 290 11.17 20.37 34.66
N THR A 291 11.00 20.94 35.85
CA THR A 291 11.30 22.35 36.10
C THR A 291 12.76 22.59 35.72
N PRO A 292 13.08 23.67 34.98
CA PRO A 292 14.46 23.94 34.62
C PRO A 292 15.22 24.32 35.90
N GLN A 293 16.04 23.40 36.41
CA GLN A 293 17.08 23.75 37.35
C GLN A 293 18.15 24.53 36.58
N GLU A 294 18.17 25.84 36.74
CA GLU A 294 19.33 26.65 36.40
C GLU A 294 20.53 26.17 37.23
N VAL A 295 21.43 25.44 36.59
CA VAL A 295 22.74 25.15 37.17
C VAL A 295 23.59 26.39 36.96
N LEU A 296 23.69 27.22 38.01
CA LEU A 296 24.71 28.26 38.11
C LEU A 296 26.08 27.59 38.27
N ILE A 297 26.86 27.60 37.18
CA ILE A 297 28.27 27.27 37.23
C ILE A 297 29.00 28.47 37.85
N ARG A 298 29.67 28.23 38.99
CA ARG A 298 30.65 29.17 39.58
C ARG A 298 32.00 29.03 38.89
#